data_AF-A0A3D2FAQ2-F1
#
_entry.id   AF-A0A3D2FAQ2-F1
#
_cell.length_a   1.000
_cell.length_b   1.000
_cell.length_c   1.000
_cell.angle_alpha   90.00
_cell.angle_beta   90.00
_cell.angle_gamma   90.00
#
_symmetry.space_group_name_H-M   'P 1'
#
loop_
_entity.id
_entity.type
_entity.pdbx_description
1 polymer ?
#
loop_
_entity_poly.entity_id
_entity_poly.type
_entity_poly.pdbx_seq_one_letter_code
_entity_poly.pdbx_strand_id
1 'polypeptide(L)'
;MATNFDFRDKACGSLISEIGVYVLCDLDKTPMYVGQSKDGIRSRVRRHLTSARSDIIANRQIDIWEIAYVMAYPVADRADITPLEDRLYHQFNDVSPLMNGTVPPRPEAVMELPEPAQIVQVMSDAEIADKSDPVQRLPRQSAHYTQMVDHFLNVKNSTEILRAIEAHFDRLQRYHKTLIKLQDK
;
A
#
# COMPACT_ATOMS: atom_id res chain seq x y z
N MET A 1 10.49 -16.77 4.80
CA MET A 1 10.78 -17.21 3.41
C MET A 1 11.35 -16.06 2.57
N ALA A 2 12.19 -16.33 1.56
CA ALA A 2 12.71 -15.28 0.65
C ALA A 2 11.64 -14.85 -0.38
N THR A 3 11.71 -13.60 -0.84
CA THR A 3 10.79 -13.05 -1.85
C THR A 3 10.86 -13.84 -3.16
N ASN A 4 9.71 -14.26 -3.70
CA ASN A 4 9.63 -14.92 -5.01
C ASN A 4 9.58 -13.86 -6.12
N PHE A 5 10.75 -13.38 -6.54
CA PHE A 5 10.86 -12.33 -7.56
C PHE A 5 10.27 -12.75 -8.91
N ASP A 6 10.36 -14.03 -9.29
CA ASP A 6 9.79 -14.54 -10.55
C ASP A 6 8.26 -14.49 -10.54
N PHE A 7 7.64 -14.90 -9.43
CA PHE A 7 6.20 -14.78 -9.25
C PHE A 7 5.78 -13.31 -9.34
N ARG A 8 6.47 -12.44 -8.60
CA ARG A 8 6.15 -11.02 -8.54
C ARG A 8 6.32 -10.34 -9.90
N ASP A 9 7.36 -10.65 -10.67
CA ASP A 9 7.54 -10.05 -11.99
C ASP A 9 6.46 -10.51 -12.98
N LYS A 10 6.12 -11.80 -12.99
CA LYS A 10 5.02 -12.33 -13.81
C LYS A 10 3.68 -11.69 -13.44
N ALA A 11 3.36 -11.61 -12.15
CA ALA A 11 2.15 -10.97 -11.65
C ALA A 11 2.10 -9.50 -12.07
N CYS A 12 3.19 -8.75 -11.85
CA CYS A 12 3.27 -7.36 -12.28
C CYS A 12 3.19 -7.20 -13.80
N GLY A 13 3.68 -8.19 -14.58
CA GLY A 13 3.52 -8.24 -16.03
C GLY A 13 2.08 -8.34 -16.49
N SER A 14 1.21 -8.98 -15.69
CA SER A 14 -0.22 -9.14 -15.97
C SER A 14 -1.07 -7.91 -15.64
N LEU A 15 -0.52 -6.91 -14.95
CA LEU A 15 -1.26 -5.69 -14.62
C LEU A 15 -1.68 -4.92 -15.86
N ILE A 16 -2.88 -4.34 -15.78
CA ILE A 16 -3.42 -3.34 -16.71
C ILE A 16 -2.39 -2.23 -16.97
N SER A 17 -2.25 -1.86 -18.22
CA SER A 17 -1.25 -0.91 -18.72
C SER A 17 -1.76 0.50 -18.93
N GLU A 18 -3.07 0.65 -18.86
CA GLU A 18 -3.83 1.86 -19.05
C GLU A 18 -3.57 2.85 -17.92
N ILE A 19 -3.87 4.11 -18.18
CA ILE A 19 -3.84 5.18 -17.19
C ILE A 19 -4.95 4.96 -16.15
N GLY A 20 -4.77 5.54 -14.96
CA GLY A 20 -5.77 5.44 -13.91
C GLY A 20 -5.17 5.39 -12.53
N VAL A 21 -5.87 4.72 -11.63
CA VAL A 21 -5.56 4.65 -10.20
C VAL A 21 -5.26 3.21 -9.82
N TYR A 22 -4.32 3.04 -8.89
CA TYR A 22 -4.00 1.75 -8.28
C TYR A 22 -4.06 1.84 -6.77
N VAL A 23 -4.38 0.71 -6.14
CA VAL A 23 -4.43 0.56 -4.69
C VAL A 23 -3.54 -0.58 -4.28
N LEU A 24 -2.57 -0.30 -3.42
CA LEU A 24 -1.68 -1.31 -2.84
C LEU A 24 -2.30 -1.83 -1.55
N CYS A 25 -2.43 -3.15 -1.44
CA CYS A 25 -3.08 -3.80 -0.30
C CYS A 25 -2.11 -4.73 0.43
N ASP A 26 -2.32 -4.86 1.74
CA ASP A 26 -1.51 -5.71 2.60
C ASP A 26 -1.80 -7.22 2.43
N LEU A 27 -1.16 -8.04 3.25
CA LEU A 27 -1.34 -9.50 3.29
C LEU A 27 -2.81 -9.93 3.54
N ASP A 28 -3.60 -9.07 4.20
CA ASP A 28 -5.01 -9.29 4.55
C ASP A 28 -5.96 -8.67 3.52
N LYS A 29 -5.44 -8.22 2.36
CA LYS A 29 -6.19 -7.48 1.32
C LYS A 29 -6.70 -6.11 1.78
N THR A 30 -6.17 -5.56 2.88
CA THR A 30 -6.55 -4.23 3.36
C THR A 30 -5.82 -3.16 2.55
N PRO A 31 -6.53 -2.17 1.95
CA PRO A 31 -5.91 -1.03 1.30
C PRO A 31 -4.92 -0.31 2.22
N MET A 32 -3.74 0.02 1.69
CA MET A 32 -2.69 0.75 2.41
C MET A 32 -2.30 2.05 1.74
N TYR A 33 -2.46 2.13 0.43
CA TYR A 33 -2.03 3.28 -0.35
C TYR A 33 -2.79 3.34 -1.65
N VAL A 34 -3.19 4.55 -2.01
CA VAL A 34 -3.81 4.86 -3.30
C VAL A 34 -2.84 5.72 -4.10
N GLY A 35 -2.64 5.44 -5.38
CA GLY A 35 -1.83 6.29 -6.24
C GLY A 35 -2.33 6.31 -7.67
N GLN A 36 -1.98 7.37 -8.39
CA GLN A 36 -2.34 7.54 -9.79
C GLN A 36 -1.17 7.31 -10.76
N SER A 37 -1.49 7.00 -12.01
CA SER A 37 -0.55 6.96 -13.11
C SER A 37 -1.13 7.51 -14.41
N LYS A 38 -0.40 8.46 -15.02
CA LYS A 38 -0.67 9.01 -16.37
C LYS A 38 0.09 8.29 -17.48
N ASP A 39 1.02 7.41 -17.10
CA ASP A 39 1.92 6.66 -18.00
C ASP A 39 1.69 5.13 -17.90
N GLY A 40 0.59 4.73 -17.27
CA GLY A 40 0.15 3.34 -17.11
C GLY A 40 0.26 2.80 -15.69
N ILE A 41 -0.76 2.10 -15.22
CA ILE A 41 -0.82 1.51 -13.87
C ILE A 41 0.33 0.51 -13.67
N ARG A 42 0.50 -0.44 -14.61
CA ARG A 42 1.58 -1.45 -14.56
C ARG A 42 2.96 -0.84 -14.39
N SER A 43 3.29 0.20 -15.17
CA SER A 43 4.63 0.80 -15.14
C SER A 43 4.94 1.44 -13.78
N ARG A 44 3.94 2.14 -13.21
CA ARG A 44 4.05 2.79 -11.90
C ARG A 44 4.14 1.77 -10.77
N VAL A 45 3.27 0.76 -10.75
CA VAL A 45 3.31 -0.31 -9.74
C VAL A 45 4.61 -1.11 -9.80
N ARG A 46 5.09 -1.46 -11.00
CA ARG A 46 6.40 -2.13 -11.16
C ARG A 46 7.55 -1.31 -10.58
N ARG A 47 7.55 0.01 -10.81
CA ARG A 47 8.57 0.91 -10.24
C ARG A 47 8.57 0.87 -8.72
N HIS A 48 7.40 0.89 -8.09
CA HIS A 48 7.26 0.80 -6.64
C HIS A 48 7.83 -0.50 -6.07
N LEU A 49 7.56 -1.62 -6.73
CA LEU A 49 7.93 -2.94 -6.22
C LEU A 49 9.38 -3.35 -6.51
N THR A 50 10.05 -2.69 -7.46
CA THR A 50 11.41 -3.06 -7.89
C THR A 50 12.46 -1.99 -7.61
N SER A 51 12.07 -0.72 -7.45
CA SER A 51 13.02 0.38 -7.27
C SER A 51 13.03 0.94 -5.85
N ALA A 52 14.20 0.85 -5.20
CA ALA A 52 14.45 1.53 -3.93
C ALA A 52 14.39 3.08 -4.04
N ARG A 53 14.33 3.63 -5.26
CA ARG A 53 14.24 5.08 -5.53
C ARG A 53 12.82 5.58 -5.76
N SER A 54 11.81 4.72 -5.62
CA SER A 54 10.45 5.22 -5.60
C SER A 54 10.24 6.11 -4.38
N ASP A 55 9.55 7.23 -4.58
CA ASP A 55 9.02 8.12 -3.55
C ASP A 55 8.44 7.40 -2.32
N ILE A 56 7.54 6.44 -2.50
CA ILE A 56 6.92 5.72 -1.36
C ILE A 56 7.93 4.86 -0.58
N ILE A 57 9.06 4.50 -1.19
CA ILE A 57 10.11 3.68 -0.57
C ILE A 57 11.21 4.56 0.04
N ALA A 58 11.61 5.61 -0.68
CA ALA A 58 12.59 6.59 -0.25
C ALA A 58 12.14 7.32 1.01
N ASN A 59 10.85 7.67 1.08
CA ASN A 59 10.24 8.29 2.26
C ASN A 59 9.78 7.27 3.32
N ARG A 60 10.09 5.97 3.14
CA ARG A 60 9.68 4.88 4.03
C ARG A 60 8.17 4.79 4.27
N GLN A 61 7.34 5.29 3.35
CA GLN A 61 5.88 5.32 3.52
C GLN A 61 5.27 3.93 3.52
N ILE A 62 5.80 3.01 2.71
CA ILE A 62 5.30 1.63 2.63
C ILE A 62 6.44 0.64 2.72
N ASP A 63 6.21 -0.43 3.47
CA ASP A 63 7.01 -1.64 3.40
C ASP A 63 6.58 -2.51 2.22
N ILE A 64 7.45 -2.65 1.20
CA ILE A 64 7.22 -3.55 0.05
C ILE A 64 6.95 -4.99 0.49
N TRP A 65 7.46 -5.38 1.66
CA TRP A 65 7.26 -6.70 2.22
C TRP A 65 5.78 -7.00 2.50
N GLU A 66 4.96 -5.98 2.79
CA GLU A 66 3.52 -6.10 3.06
C GLU A 66 2.66 -6.12 1.80
N ILE A 67 3.16 -5.65 0.64
CA ILE A 67 2.32 -5.51 -0.55
C ILE A 67 2.08 -6.90 -1.18
N ALA A 68 0.88 -7.44 -0.96
CA ALA A 68 0.45 -8.73 -1.50
C ALA A 68 -0.53 -8.60 -2.65
N TYR A 69 -1.34 -7.54 -2.69
CA TYR A 69 -2.34 -7.35 -3.73
C TYR A 69 -2.33 -5.93 -4.30
N VAL A 70 -2.71 -5.82 -5.56
CA VAL A 70 -2.86 -4.56 -6.29
C VAL A 70 -4.23 -4.54 -6.93
N MET A 71 -5.03 -3.52 -6.61
CA MET A 71 -6.30 -3.25 -7.30
C MET A 71 -6.04 -2.18 -8.36
N ALA A 72 -6.56 -2.37 -9.57
CA ALA A 72 -6.39 -1.45 -10.69
C ALA A 72 -7.74 -0.89 -11.15
N TYR A 73 -7.79 0.43 -11.29
CA TYR A 73 -8.95 1.20 -11.72
C TYR A 73 -8.54 2.03 -12.95
N PRO A 74 -8.57 1.45 -14.16
CA PRO A 74 -8.26 2.18 -15.37
C PRO A 74 -9.33 3.24 -15.66
N VAL A 75 -8.91 4.31 -16.30
CA VAL A 75 -9.82 5.36 -16.80
C VAL A 75 -9.56 5.61 -18.28
N ALA A 76 -10.58 6.08 -18.98
CA ALA A 76 -10.47 6.44 -20.40
C ALA A 76 -9.79 7.81 -20.58
N ASP A 77 -10.15 8.80 -19.74
CA ASP A 77 -9.62 10.16 -19.80
C ASP A 77 -8.68 10.45 -18.63
N ARG A 78 -7.59 11.19 -18.91
CA ARG A 78 -6.67 11.69 -17.88
C ARG A 78 -7.36 12.62 -16.89
N ALA A 79 -8.44 13.30 -17.30
CA ALA A 79 -9.23 14.17 -16.44
C ALA A 79 -9.91 13.40 -15.28
N ASP A 80 -10.20 12.11 -15.47
CA ASP A 80 -10.91 11.29 -14.48
C ASP A 80 -9.99 10.70 -13.41
N ILE A 81 -8.66 10.75 -13.62
CA ILE A 81 -7.68 10.14 -12.73
C ILE A 81 -7.74 10.75 -11.33
N THR A 82 -7.62 12.07 -11.22
CA THR A 82 -7.54 12.75 -9.92
C THR A 82 -8.86 12.67 -9.15
N PRO A 83 -10.04 12.93 -9.76
CA PRO A 83 -11.31 12.70 -9.07
C PRO A 83 -11.45 11.27 -8.54
N LEU A 84 -11.06 10.26 -9.32
CA LEU A 84 -11.11 8.87 -8.89
C LEU A 84 -10.13 8.56 -7.75
N GLU A 85 -8.90 9.06 -7.83
CA GLU A 85 -7.88 8.92 -6.77
C GLU A 85 -8.38 9.50 -5.46
N ASP A 86 -8.92 10.71 -5.49
CA ASP A 86 -9.43 11.40 -4.31
C ASP A 86 -10.59 10.62 -3.67
N ARG A 87 -11.55 10.14 -4.48
CA ARG A 87 -12.67 9.34 -3.97
C ARG A 87 -12.21 8.01 -3.37
N LEU A 88 -11.34 7.28 -4.06
CA LEU A 88 -10.80 6.00 -3.56
C LEU A 88 -9.99 6.21 -2.28
N TYR A 89 -9.19 7.28 -2.21
CA TYR A 89 -8.46 7.64 -1.00
C TYR A 89 -9.41 7.80 0.18
N HIS A 90 -10.43 8.66 0.08
CA HIS A 90 -11.34 8.91 1.20
C HIS A 90 -12.14 7.65 1.57
N GLN A 91 -12.63 6.90 0.58
CA GLN A 91 -13.37 5.64 0.81
C GLN A 91 -12.55 4.64 1.64
N PHE A 92 -11.28 4.44 1.31
CA PHE A 92 -10.44 3.47 2.02
C PHE A 92 -9.87 4.03 3.32
N ASN A 93 -9.51 5.31 3.34
CA ASN A 93 -8.96 5.96 4.54
C ASN A 93 -9.97 6.03 5.69
N ASP A 94 -11.27 6.14 5.37
CA ASP A 94 -12.36 6.11 6.37
C ASP A 94 -12.49 4.72 7.04
N VAL A 95 -12.03 3.64 6.39
CA VAL A 95 -12.07 2.26 6.91
C VAL A 95 -10.78 1.89 7.63
N SER A 96 -9.64 2.19 7.02
CA SER A 96 -8.31 1.96 7.58
C SER A 96 -7.40 3.10 7.11
N PRO A 97 -6.77 3.85 8.02
CA PRO A 97 -5.86 4.93 7.65
C PRO A 97 -4.83 4.47 6.60
N LEU A 98 -4.73 5.23 5.52
CA LEU A 98 -3.79 4.99 4.43
C LEU A 98 -2.44 5.65 4.73
N MET A 99 -1.38 5.10 4.15
CA MET A 99 -0.01 5.57 4.30
C MET A 99 0.36 6.71 3.35
N ASN A 100 -0.61 7.22 2.58
CA ASN A 100 -0.37 8.39 1.73
C ASN A 100 0.05 9.57 2.61
N GLY A 101 1.15 10.23 2.26
CA GLY A 101 1.58 11.41 3.00
C GLY A 101 0.63 12.60 2.85
N THR A 102 0.08 12.77 1.65
CA THR A 102 -0.84 13.86 1.31
C THR A 102 -2.27 13.38 1.41
N VAL A 103 -3.12 14.21 2.01
CA VAL A 103 -4.57 14.01 2.07
C VAL A 103 -5.19 14.83 0.93
N PRO A 104 -5.75 14.21 -0.12
CA PRO A 104 -6.45 14.93 -1.16
C PRO A 104 -7.70 15.64 -0.61
N PRO A 105 -8.13 16.75 -1.22
CA PRO A 105 -9.38 17.40 -0.85
C PRO A 105 -10.54 16.40 -0.98
N ARG A 106 -11.53 16.48 -0.07
CA ARG A 106 -12.71 15.60 -0.16
C ARG A 106 -13.57 16.06 -1.34
N PRO A 107 -13.84 15.20 -2.33
CA PRO A 107 -14.60 15.65 -3.49
C PRO A 107 -16.04 15.98 -3.10
N GLU A 108 -16.52 17.15 -3.52
CA GLU A 108 -17.88 17.63 -3.25
C GLU A 108 -18.94 16.74 -3.92
N ALA A 109 -18.63 16.26 -5.13
CA ALA A 109 -19.50 15.36 -5.87
C ALA A 109 -19.35 13.91 -5.40
N VAL A 110 -20.49 13.27 -5.13
CA VAL A 110 -20.57 11.83 -4.91
C VAL A 110 -20.49 11.14 -6.28
N MET A 111 -19.27 10.86 -6.73
CA MET A 111 -19.04 9.89 -7.81
C MET A 111 -19.27 8.48 -7.24
N GLU A 112 -20.09 7.68 -7.92
CA GLU A 112 -20.15 6.25 -7.65
C GLU A 112 -18.80 5.62 -7.99
N LEU A 113 -18.21 4.95 -7.01
CA LEU A 113 -16.92 4.29 -7.20
C LEU A 113 -17.11 3.01 -8.01
N PRO A 114 -16.36 2.82 -9.10
CA PRO A 114 -16.36 1.54 -9.80
C PRO A 114 -15.71 0.46 -8.92
N GLU A 115 -16.10 -0.79 -9.14
CA GLU A 115 -15.30 -1.93 -8.68
C GLU A 115 -13.95 -1.97 -9.41
N PRO A 116 -12.89 -2.53 -8.81
CA PRO A 116 -11.60 -2.66 -9.48
C PRO A 116 -11.75 -3.52 -10.72
N ALA A 117 -11.30 -3.01 -11.87
CA ALA A 117 -11.30 -3.76 -13.12
C ALA A 117 -10.37 -5.00 -13.05
N GLN A 118 -9.35 -4.93 -12.19
CA GLN A 118 -8.44 -6.04 -11.95
C GLN A 118 -7.94 -6.03 -10.50
N ILE A 119 -7.85 -7.21 -9.90
CA ILE A 119 -7.12 -7.44 -8.64
C ILE A 119 -6.02 -8.46 -8.94
N VAL A 120 -4.76 -8.07 -8.71
CA VAL A 120 -3.60 -8.92 -8.94
C VAL A 120 -2.90 -9.21 -7.64
N GLN A 121 -2.69 -10.49 -7.36
CA GLN A 121 -1.82 -10.94 -6.28
C GLN A 121 -0.36 -10.89 -6.75
N VAL A 122 0.48 -10.10 -6.07
CA VAL A 122 1.90 -9.83 -6.43
C VAL A 122 2.90 -10.54 -5.51
N MET A 123 2.40 -11.49 -4.72
CA MET A 123 3.15 -12.33 -3.79
C MET A 123 2.60 -13.75 -3.83
N SER A 124 3.44 -14.78 -3.85
CA SER A 124 2.93 -16.16 -3.90
C SER A 124 2.17 -16.56 -2.62
N ASP A 125 1.27 -17.54 -2.70
CA ASP A 125 0.51 -18.01 -1.54
C ASP A 125 1.44 -18.49 -0.41
N ALA A 126 2.54 -19.14 -0.75
CA ALA A 126 3.54 -19.61 0.21
C ALA A 126 4.22 -18.43 0.93
N GLU A 127 4.54 -17.35 0.22
CA GLU A 127 5.06 -16.13 0.83
C GLU A 127 4.00 -15.44 1.70
N ILE A 128 2.75 -15.32 1.24
CA ILE A 128 1.69 -14.70 2.03
C ILE A 128 1.49 -15.47 3.33
N ALA A 129 1.44 -16.81 3.27
CA ALA A 129 1.28 -17.67 4.45
C ALA A 129 2.42 -17.49 5.45
N ASP A 130 3.67 -17.51 4.98
CA ASP A 130 4.86 -17.32 5.81
C ASP A 130 4.91 -15.92 6.44
N LYS A 131 4.63 -14.88 5.65
CA LYS A 131 4.67 -13.49 6.10
C LYS A 131 3.48 -13.09 6.97
N SER A 132 2.36 -13.82 6.90
CA SER A 132 1.20 -13.57 7.75
C SER A 132 1.40 -14.11 9.17
N ASP A 133 2.40 -14.95 9.41
CA ASP A 133 2.74 -15.44 10.74
C ASP A 133 3.06 -14.25 11.67
N PRO A 134 2.33 -14.07 12.80
CA PRO A 134 2.57 -12.97 13.72
C PRO A 134 4.01 -12.91 14.25
N VAL A 135 4.69 -14.05 14.37
CA VAL A 135 6.09 -14.14 14.83
C VAL A 135 7.06 -13.54 13.79
N GLN A 136 6.67 -13.50 12.52
CA GLN A 136 7.46 -12.85 11.47
C GLN A 136 7.00 -11.41 11.20
N ARG A 137 5.68 -11.21 11.07
CA ARG A 137 5.09 -9.94 10.67
C ARG A 137 5.31 -8.84 11.69
N LEU A 138 5.04 -9.12 12.97
CA LEU A 138 5.10 -8.08 14.01
C LEU A 138 6.52 -7.52 14.19
N PRO A 139 7.59 -8.35 14.30
CA PRO A 139 8.96 -7.83 14.32
C PRO A 139 9.32 -7.00 13.09
N ARG A 140 8.90 -7.44 11.89
CA ARG A 140 9.15 -6.70 10.63
C ARG A 140 8.49 -5.32 10.65
N GLN A 141 7.23 -5.24 11.07
CA GLN A 141 6.47 -4.00 11.15
C GLN A 141 7.01 -3.07 12.24
N SER A 142 7.40 -3.62 13.39
CA SER A 142 8.07 -2.83 14.44
C SER A 142 9.40 -2.24 13.94
N ALA A 143 10.20 -3.02 13.22
CA ALA A 143 11.46 -2.53 12.65
C ALA A 143 11.22 -1.46 11.58
N HIS A 144 10.19 -1.61 10.73
CA HIS A 144 9.82 -0.60 9.75
C HIS A 144 9.36 0.70 10.41
N TYR A 145 8.51 0.61 11.44
CA TYR A 145 8.09 1.77 12.22
C TYR A 145 9.29 2.53 12.82
N THR A 146 10.26 1.83 13.40
CA THR A 146 11.50 2.45 13.89
C THR A 146 12.25 3.20 12.78
N GLN A 147 12.35 2.62 11.58
CA GLN A 147 12.98 3.29 10.43
C GLN A 147 12.23 4.56 10.01
N MET A 148 10.90 4.59 10.11
CA MET A 148 10.10 5.77 9.80
C MET A 148 10.31 6.89 10.82
N VAL A 149 10.32 6.55 12.11
CA VAL A 149 10.60 7.51 13.20
C VAL A 149 12.00 8.10 13.04
N ASP A 150 13.00 7.25 12.78
CA ASP A 150 14.37 7.69 12.52
C ASP A 150 14.45 8.64 11.31
N HIS A 151 13.79 8.28 10.20
CA HIS A 151 13.73 9.13 9.01
C HIS A 151 13.06 10.48 9.28
N PHE A 152 11.98 10.51 10.07
CA PHE A 152 11.30 11.74 10.45
C PHE A 152 12.19 12.66 11.30
N LEU A 153 12.88 12.11 12.29
CA LEU A 153 13.72 12.88 13.22
C LEU A 153 15.01 13.37 12.56
N ASN A 154 15.62 12.55 11.71
CA ASN A 154 16.98 12.78 11.23
C ASN A 154 17.07 13.20 9.75
N VAL A 155 16.01 13.03 8.96
CA VAL A 155 16.05 13.30 7.51
C VAL A 155 14.97 14.28 7.05
N LYS A 156 13.68 14.00 7.30
CA LYS A 156 12.57 14.84 6.83
C LYS A 156 11.46 14.93 7.88
N ASN A 157 11.46 16.03 8.63
CA ASN A 157 10.35 16.37 9.52
C ASN A 157 9.22 17.01 8.70
N SER A 158 8.18 16.24 8.38
CA SER A 158 7.03 16.72 7.62
C SER A 158 5.73 16.09 8.11
N THR A 159 4.63 16.83 8.02
CA THR A 159 3.28 16.35 8.37
C THR A 159 2.90 15.11 7.58
N GLU A 160 3.39 14.99 6.35
CA GLU A 160 3.18 13.82 5.48
C GLU A 160 3.75 12.54 6.07
N ILE A 161 4.99 12.59 6.56
CA ILE A 161 5.63 11.45 7.21
C ILE A 161 4.96 11.16 8.55
N LEU A 162 4.59 12.20 9.31
CA LEU A 162 3.90 12.03 10.59
C LEU A 162 2.58 11.26 10.44
N ARG A 163 1.76 11.59 9.42
CA ARG A 163 0.52 10.85 9.13
C ARG A 163 0.77 9.38 8.79
N ALA A 164 1.81 9.12 8.00
CA ALA A 164 2.19 7.75 7.69
C ALA A 164 2.65 7.00 8.95
N ILE A 165 3.42 7.64 9.84
CA ILE A 165 3.81 7.08 11.15
C ILE A 165 2.57 6.72 11.98
N GLU A 166 1.59 7.61 12.07
CA GLU A 166 0.34 7.36 12.79
C GLU A 166 -0.41 6.15 12.23
N ALA A 167 -0.60 6.11 10.91
CA ALA A 167 -1.27 4.97 10.26
C ALA A 167 -0.51 3.65 10.46
N HIS A 168 0.83 3.66 10.43
CA HIS A 168 1.63 2.46 10.74
C HIS A 168 1.51 2.05 12.22
N PHE A 169 1.43 3.00 13.14
CA PHE A 169 1.26 2.71 14.56
C PHE A 169 -0.08 2.02 14.85
N ASP A 170 -1.17 2.51 14.26
CA ASP A 170 -2.49 1.89 14.37
C ASP A 170 -2.47 0.44 13.89
N ARG A 171 -1.77 0.17 12.79
CA ARG A 171 -1.58 -1.19 12.29
C ARG A 171 -0.74 -2.06 13.21
N LEU A 172 0.36 -1.52 13.74
CA LEU A 172 1.21 -2.20 14.69
C LEU A 172 0.42 -2.62 15.93
N GLN A 173 -0.49 -1.77 16.43
CA GLN A 173 -1.41 -2.12 17.51
C GLN A 173 -2.34 -3.29 17.14
N ARG A 174 -2.87 -3.32 15.91
CA ARG A 174 -3.70 -4.46 15.44
C ARG A 174 -2.89 -5.76 15.42
N TYR A 175 -1.67 -5.75 14.89
CA TYR A 175 -0.80 -6.93 14.85
C TYR A 175 -0.32 -7.36 16.24
N HIS A 176 -0.08 -6.42 17.15
CA HIS A 176 0.24 -6.75 18.53
C HIS A 176 -0.92 -7.52 19.22
N LYS A 177 -2.17 -7.13 18.96
CA LYS A 177 -3.35 -7.85 19.48
C LYS A 177 -3.45 -9.28 18.97
N THR A 178 -2.95 -9.60 17.77
CA THR A 178 -2.96 -10.98 17.27
C THR A 178 -1.90 -11.84 17.96
N LEU A 179 -0.76 -11.27 18.35
CA LEU A 179 0.25 -11.96 19.16
C LEU A 179 -0.29 -12.36 20.54
N ILE A 180 -1.00 -11.47 21.23
CA ILE A 180 -1.57 -11.77 22.56
C ILE A 180 -2.47 -13.01 22.50
N LYS A 181 -3.31 -13.11 21.46
CA LYS A 181 -4.21 -14.26 21.25
C LYS A 181 -3.49 -15.59 20.98
N LEU A 182 -2.19 -15.57 20.65
CA LEU A 182 -1.39 -16.80 20.54
C LEU A 182 -1.04 -17.38 21.91
N GLN A 183 -1.08 -16.60 22.98
CA GLN A 183 -0.84 -17.09 24.35
C GLN A 183 -2.09 -17.77 24.95
N ASP A 184 -3.27 -17.51 24.38
CA ASP A 184 -4.55 -18.09 24.83
C ASP A 184 -4.87 -19.45 24.17
N LYS A 185 -3.94 -20.01 23.38
CA LYS A 185 -4.04 -21.33 22.75
C LYS A 185 -3.03 -22.30 23.37
#